data_AF-A4SBW7-F1
#
_entry.id   AF-A4SBW7-F1
#
_cell.length_a   1.000
_cell.length_b   1.000
_cell.length_c   1.000
_cell.angle_alpha   90.00
_cell.angle_beta   90.00
_cell.angle_gamma   90.00
#
_symmetry.space_group_name_H-M   'P 1'
#
loop_
_entity.id
_entity.type
_entity.pdbx_description
1 polymer ?
#
loop_
_entity_poly.entity_id
_entity_poly.type
_entity_poly.pdbx_seq_one_letter_code
_entity_poly.pdbx_strand_id
1 'polypeptide(L)'
;MTPERAFRRMWTKADKYHTHAVSGTLYTALGAGMMGQWALDDATALTSGGGATPGLDPALTGVALTLATVCALSGLPLSKSRGWRKTELSARSIAFQFVLTWECVRFAGVVDPALRVPGLDTLWLAWLPFVWQTMTSAYIVLFTKDDKRAALAVWLGTLGFGAQIFPAQRVLDVASVAALEAARPGLPTIWAHGTFGLIWLLNWSTFGASLRARDVVSSDADYVRAFLTRPSAFWFALFALDLAVARPFASIGDYLASALGSDVAAALASSA
;
A
#
# COMPACT_ATOMS: atom_id res chain seq x y z
N MET A 1 25.17 -1.90 20.79
CA MET A 1 24.81 -0.51 20.42
C MET A 1 23.44 -0.22 21.03
N THR A 2 23.17 0.94 21.64
CA THR A 2 21.84 1.19 22.25
C THR A 2 20.83 1.69 21.20
N PRO A 3 19.52 1.41 21.34
CA PRO A 3 18.50 1.90 20.41
C PRO A 3 18.50 3.41 20.23
N GLU A 4 18.69 4.15 21.33
CA GLU A 4 18.81 5.61 21.33
C GLU A 4 20.00 6.11 20.51
N ARG A 5 21.19 5.49 20.68
CA ARG A 5 22.37 5.86 19.88
C ARG A 5 22.21 5.49 18.41
N ALA A 6 21.49 4.43 18.10
CA ALA A 6 21.23 4.02 16.72
C ALA A 6 20.18 4.90 16.04
N PHE A 7 19.14 5.29 16.76
CA PHE A 7 18.18 6.29 16.31
C PHE A 7 18.88 7.63 16.09
N ARG A 8 19.68 8.10 17.06
CA ARG A 8 20.47 9.32 16.92
C ARG A 8 21.40 9.26 15.71
N ARG A 9 22.11 8.14 15.49
CA ARG A 9 22.95 7.96 14.29
C ARG A 9 22.18 7.98 12.98
N MET A 10 20.92 7.54 12.97
CA MET A 10 20.05 7.62 11.78
C MET A 10 19.88 9.08 11.33
N TRP A 11 19.73 9.99 12.29
CA TRP A 11 19.53 11.42 12.07
C TRP A 11 20.82 12.22 11.92
N THR A 12 21.92 11.80 12.55
CA THR A 12 23.16 12.61 12.60
C THR A 12 24.25 12.16 11.65
N LYS A 13 24.18 10.94 11.08
CA LYS A 13 25.19 10.45 10.14
C LYS A 13 24.63 10.46 8.72
N ALA A 14 25.09 11.42 7.91
CA ALA A 14 24.83 11.46 6.48
C ALA A 14 25.66 10.38 5.77
N ASP A 15 25.22 9.13 5.86
CA ASP A 15 25.71 8.05 5.01
C ASP A 15 24.82 7.88 3.77
N LYS A 16 25.23 7.02 2.84
CA LYS A 16 24.48 6.73 1.61
C LYS A 16 23.07 6.13 1.82
N TYR A 17 22.66 5.91 3.06
CA TYR A 17 21.36 5.38 3.46
C TYR A 17 20.52 6.38 4.26
N HIS A 18 21.04 7.60 4.46
CA HIS A 18 20.40 8.63 5.27
C HIS A 18 19.05 9.07 4.70
N THR A 19 18.98 9.36 3.39
CA THR A 19 17.72 9.75 2.72
C THR A 19 16.63 8.69 2.87
N HIS A 20 16.98 7.42 2.70
CA HIS A 20 16.04 6.29 2.89
C HIS A 20 15.52 6.22 4.32
N ALA A 21 16.41 6.34 5.29
CA ALA A 21 16.04 6.25 6.69
C ALA A 21 15.17 7.44 7.13
N VAL A 22 15.51 8.66 6.72
CA VAL A 22 14.75 9.87 7.06
C VAL A 22 13.38 9.86 6.40
N SER A 23 13.32 9.67 5.07
CA SER A 23 12.04 9.65 4.35
C SER A 23 11.13 8.52 4.83
N GLY A 24 11.69 7.32 5.05
CA GLY A 24 10.95 6.19 5.61
C GLY A 24 10.41 6.47 7.00
N THR A 25 11.19 7.10 7.88
CA THR A 25 10.74 7.46 9.24
C THR A 25 9.65 8.54 9.22
N LEU A 26 9.83 9.58 8.41
CA LEU A 26 8.86 10.68 8.29
C LEU A 26 7.54 10.18 7.72
N TYR A 27 7.58 9.40 6.63
CA TYR A 27 6.37 8.78 6.07
C TYR A 27 5.70 7.85 7.07
N THR A 28 6.49 7.03 7.77
CA THR A 28 6.01 6.09 8.77
C THR A 28 5.21 6.79 9.88
N ALA A 29 5.76 7.86 10.45
CA ALA A 29 5.10 8.63 11.50
C ALA A 29 3.87 9.38 10.98
N LEU A 30 4.00 10.05 9.82
CA LEU A 30 2.92 10.79 9.20
C LEU A 30 1.74 9.85 8.84
N GLY A 31 2.03 8.74 8.18
CA GLY A 31 1.01 7.76 7.79
C GLY A 31 0.32 7.11 8.97
N ALA A 32 1.03 6.85 10.07
CA ALA A 32 0.41 6.37 11.30
C ALA A 32 -0.55 7.42 11.91
N GLY A 33 -0.18 8.70 11.88
CA GLY A 33 -1.03 9.80 12.33
C GLY A 33 -2.29 9.95 11.48
N MET A 34 -2.15 9.93 10.15
CA MET A 34 -3.28 10.02 9.22
C MET A 34 -4.26 8.86 9.40
N MET A 35 -3.75 7.62 9.40
CA MET A 35 -4.57 6.43 9.62
C MET A 35 -5.21 6.38 11.01
N GLY A 36 -4.52 6.86 12.04
CA GLY A 36 -5.07 6.98 13.38
C GLY A 36 -6.22 7.98 13.46
N GLN A 37 -6.12 9.10 12.73
CA GLN A 37 -7.21 10.08 12.63
C GLN A 37 -8.43 9.47 11.94
N TRP A 38 -8.26 8.79 10.79
CA TRP A 38 -9.37 8.13 10.10
C TRP A 38 -10.07 7.10 10.99
N ALA A 39 -9.31 6.32 11.76
CA ALA A 39 -9.87 5.37 12.72
C ALA A 39 -10.81 6.04 13.73
N LEU A 40 -10.41 7.21 14.24
CA LEU A 40 -11.18 7.96 15.21
C LEU A 40 -12.44 8.54 14.57
N ASP A 41 -12.30 9.04 13.34
CA ASP A 41 -13.42 9.60 12.60
C ASP A 41 -14.46 8.52 12.26
N ASP A 42 -14.02 7.34 11.79
CA ASP A 42 -14.88 6.19 11.51
C ASP A 42 -15.58 5.67 12.77
N ALA A 43 -14.83 5.53 13.86
CA ALA A 43 -15.41 5.13 15.15
C ALA A 43 -16.45 6.15 15.62
N THR A 44 -16.20 7.45 15.40
CA THR A 44 -17.15 8.52 15.70
C THR A 44 -18.39 8.42 14.82
N ALA A 45 -18.23 8.18 13.51
CA ALA A 45 -19.33 8.03 12.57
C ALA A 45 -20.25 6.84 12.95
N LEU A 46 -19.67 5.71 13.35
CA LEU A 46 -20.42 4.52 13.80
C LEU A 46 -21.18 4.74 15.11
N THR A 47 -20.66 5.55 16.02
CA THR A 47 -21.22 5.71 17.38
C THR A 47 -22.15 6.91 17.53
N SER A 48 -21.94 7.97 16.75
CA SER A 48 -22.73 9.21 16.82
C SER A 48 -23.89 9.25 15.82
N GLY A 49 -24.04 8.22 14.97
CA GLY A 49 -25.13 8.13 13.98
C GLY A 49 -25.01 9.14 12.84
N GLY A 50 -23.86 9.79 12.70
CA GLY A 50 -23.61 10.83 11.70
C GLY A 50 -22.48 10.47 10.76
N GLY A 51 -22.79 10.48 9.46
CA GLY A 51 -21.92 11.10 8.47
C GLY A 51 -20.89 10.22 7.76
N ALA A 52 -20.61 10.62 6.53
CA ALA A 52 -19.66 10.04 5.60
C ALA A 52 -18.24 9.94 6.17
N THR A 53 -17.52 8.90 5.74
CA THR A 53 -16.08 8.75 5.98
C THR A 53 -15.34 10.02 5.53
N PRO A 54 -14.48 10.62 6.36
CA PRO A 54 -13.71 11.78 5.92
C PRO A 54 -12.82 11.38 4.76
N GLY A 55 -12.83 12.21 3.71
CA GLY A 55 -11.86 12.09 2.64
C GLY A 55 -10.45 12.36 3.15
N LEU A 56 -9.47 11.72 2.53
CA LEU A 56 -8.06 12.09 2.66
C LEU A 56 -7.85 13.57 2.32
N ASP A 57 -7.13 14.31 3.17
CA ASP A 57 -6.60 15.63 2.79
C ASP A 57 -5.63 15.43 1.60
N PRO A 58 -5.95 15.93 0.39
CA PRO A 58 -5.14 15.68 -0.79
C PRO A 58 -3.73 16.26 -0.66
N ALA A 59 -3.56 17.39 0.04
CA ALA A 59 -2.26 18.02 0.22
C ALA A 59 -1.36 17.16 1.12
N LEU A 60 -1.87 16.76 2.29
CA LEU A 60 -1.14 15.91 3.22
C LEU A 60 -0.85 14.53 2.63
N THR A 61 -1.80 13.98 1.87
CA THR A 61 -1.65 12.72 1.14
C THR A 61 -0.54 12.81 0.09
N GLY A 62 -0.52 13.89 -0.70
CA GLY A 62 0.54 14.14 -1.66
C GLY A 62 1.93 14.19 -1.02
N VAL A 63 2.05 14.86 0.14
CA VAL A 63 3.30 14.89 0.91
C VAL A 63 3.69 13.49 1.39
N ALA A 64 2.77 12.75 2.00
CA ALA A 64 3.01 11.41 2.51
C ALA A 64 3.47 10.44 1.39
N LEU A 65 2.78 10.44 0.26
CA LEU A 65 3.10 9.59 -0.89
C LEU A 65 4.43 9.98 -1.56
N THR A 66 4.77 11.28 -1.56
CA THR A 66 6.09 11.75 -1.99
C THR A 66 7.19 11.18 -1.08
N LEU A 67 7.01 11.26 0.24
CA LEU A 67 7.97 10.69 1.20
C LEU A 67 8.11 9.17 1.04
N ALA A 68 6.98 8.47 0.84
CA ALA A 68 6.98 7.03 0.58
C ALA A 68 7.75 6.67 -0.70
N THR A 69 7.55 7.44 -1.78
CA THR A 69 8.25 7.25 -3.06
C THR A 69 9.75 7.52 -2.93
N VAL A 70 10.13 8.60 -2.25
CA VAL A 70 11.53 8.92 -1.95
C VAL A 70 12.17 7.79 -1.13
N CYS A 71 11.46 7.26 -0.13
CA CYS A 71 11.91 6.11 0.66
C CYS A 71 12.17 4.89 -0.23
N ALA A 72 11.22 4.53 -1.09
CA ALA A 72 11.33 3.38 -1.98
C ALA A 72 12.56 3.49 -2.90
N LEU A 73 12.69 4.62 -3.60
CA LEU A 73 13.75 4.85 -4.58
C LEU A 73 15.14 4.96 -3.93
N SER A 74 15.24 5.65 -2.80
CA SER A 74 16.49 5.75 -2.04
C SER A 74 16.89 4.43 -1.36
N GLY A 75 16.01 3.43 -1.37
CA GLY A 75 16.31 2.06 -0.97
C GLY A 75 17.10 1.25 -2.02
N LEU A 76 17.11 1.66 -3.30
CA LEU A 76 17.81 0.93 -4.37
C LEU A 76 19.33 0.73 -4.12
N PRO A 77 20.09 1.70 -3.57
CA PRO A 77 21.49 1.46 -3.25
C PRO A 77 21.73 0.42 -2.15
N LEU A 78 20.75 0.16 -1.26
CA LEU A 78 20.85 -0.86 -0.19
C LEU A 78 20.90 -2.28 -0.77
N SER A 79 20.39 -2.46 -1.97
CA SER A 79 20.21 -3.77 -2.60
C SER A 79 21.45 -4.20 -3.38
N LYS A 80 22.09 -3.27 -4.09
CA LYS A 80 23.33 -3.48 -4.87
C LYS A 80 24.49 -4.04 -4.04
N SER A 81 24.53 -3.73 -2.75
CA SER A 81 25.58 -4.21 -1.83
C SER A 81 25.41 -5.67 -1.36
N ARG A 82 24.27 -6.31 -1.64
CA ARG A 82 23.98 -7.69 -1.20
C ARG A 82 23.66 -8.66 -2.35
N GLY A 83 24.13 -8.33 -3.55
CA GLY A 83 23.99 -9.16 -4.74
C GLY A 83 22.67 -8.99 -5.50
N TRP A 84 22.60 -9.62 -6.67
CA TRP A 84 21.53 -9.44 -7.66
C TRP A 84 20.13 -9.77 -7.12
N ARG A 85 20.00 -10.79 -6.26
CA ARG A 85 18.71 -11.21 -5.67
C ARG A 85 18.09 -10.10 -4.82
N LYS A 86 18.91 -9.34 -4.08
CA LYS A 86 18.39 -8.23 -3.29
C LYS A 86 18.01 -7.05 -4.18
N THR A 87 18.80 -6.80 -5.23
CA THR A 87 18.48 -5.78 -6.25
C THR A 87 17.16 -6.06 -6.94
N GLU A 88 16.92 -7.31 -7.32
CA GLU A 88 15.67 -7.79 -7.90
C GLU A 88 14.50 -7.57 -6.92
N LEU A 89 14.64 -7.98 -5.66
CA LEU A 89 13.61 -7.78 -4.64
C LEU A 89 13.25 -6.30 -4.45
N SER A 90 14.26 -5.41 -4.42
CA SER A 90 14.03 -3.97 -4.28
C SER A 90 13.36 -3.37 -5.51
N ALA A 91 13.75 -3.78 -6.73
CA ALA A 91 13.11 -3.32 -7.96
C ALA A 91 11.64 -3.73 -8.00
N ARG A 92 11.34 -4.97 -7.57
CA ARG A 92 9.97 -5.47 -7.49
C ARG A 92 9.13 -4.73 -6.44
N SER A 93 9.70 -4.46 -5.26
CA SER A 93 9.03 -3.66 -4.22
C SER A 93 8.68 -2.26 -4.73
N ILE A 94 9.56 -1.64 -5.53
CA ILE A 94 9.30 -0.33 -6.13
C ILE A 94 8.19 -0.42 -7.17
N ALA A 95 8.13 -1.50 -7.96
CA ALA A 95 7.04 -1.72 -8.91
C ALA A 95 5.68 -1.85 -8.20
N PHE A 96 5.59 -2.61 -7.09
CA PHE A 96 4.38 -2.65 -6.27
C PHE A 96 4.03 -1.28 -5.70
N GLN A 97 5.01 -0.58 -5.15
CA GLN A 97 4.79 0.71 -4.54
C GLN A 97 4.36 1.75 -5.58
N PHE A 98 4.85 1.66 -6.82
CA PHE A 98 4.43 2.54 -7.91
C PHE A 98 2.94 2.37 -8.23
N VAL A 99 2.47 1.13 -8.42
CA VAL A 99 1.04 0.83 -8.68
C VAL A 99 0.17 1.33 -7.52
N LEU A 100 0.51 0.98 -6.29
CA LEU A 100 -0.22 1.42 -5.11
C LEU A 100 -0.22 2.95 -4.98
N THR A 101 0.91 3.60 -5.21
CA THR A 101 0.99 5.06 -5.11
C THR A 101 0.12 5.72 -6.18
N TRP A 102 0.12 5.17 -7.41
CA TRP A 102 -0.75 5.65 -8.48
C TRP A 102 -2.23 5.54 -8.10
N GLU A 103 -2.69 4.36 -7.71
CA GLU A 103 -4.08 4.18 -7.26
C GLU A 103 -4.42 5.14 -6.12
N CYS A 104 -3.56 5.26 -5.11
CA CYS A 104 -3.81 6.11 -3.97
C CYS A 104 -3.96 7.59 -4.37
N VAL A 105 -3.08 8.14 -5.23
CA VAL A 105 -3.23 9.54 -5.68
C VAL A 105 -4.49 9.75 -6.52
N ARG A 106 -4.96 8.72 -7.21
CA ARG A 106 -6.20 8.77 -8.00
C ARG A 106 -7.43 8.80 -7.11
N PHE A 107 -7.53 7.84 -6.20
CA PHE A 107 -8.71 7.69 -5.35
C PHE A 107 -8.76 8.72 -4.21
N ALA A 108 -7.61 9.23 -3.75
CA ALA A 108 -7.54 10.27 -2.72
C ALA A 108 -7.84 11.68 -3.24
N GLY A 109 -8.15 11.86 -4.53
CA GLY A 109 -8.40 13.18 -5.13
C GLY A 109 -7.17 14.08 -5.21
N VAL A 110 -5.95 13.53 -5.12
CA VAL A 110 -4.69 14.27 -5.31
C VAL A 110 -4.53 14.70 -6.77
N VAL A 111 -5.00 13.86 -7.69
CA VAL A 111 -5.14 14.16 -9.12
C VAL A 111 -6.61 14.44 -9.41
N ASP A 112 -6.88 15.33 -10.36
CA ASP A 112 -8.24 15.61 -10.85
C ASP A 112 -9.04 14.30 -11.07
N PRO A 113 -10.15 14.08 -10.33
CA PRO A 113 -10.97 12.88 -10.45
C PRO A 113 -11.58 12.66 -11.84
N ALA A 114 -11.69 13.72 -12.66
CA ALA A 114 -12.22 13.66 -14.02
C ALA A 114 -11.16 13.32 -15.07
N LEU A 115 -9.87 13.56 -14.79
CA LEU A 115 -8.78 13.30 -15.71
C LEU A 115 -8.58 11.79 -15.91
N ARG A 116 -8.35 11.35 -17.16
CA ARG A 116 -7.86 10.00 -17.47
C ARG A 116 -6.41 10.05 -17.91
N VAL A 117 -5.60 9.11 -17.44
CA VAL A 117 -4.18 8.98 -17.80
C VAL A 117 -3.95 7.57 -18.33
N PRO A 118 -4.20 7.33 -19.64
CA PRO A 118 -4.30 5.98 -20.21
C PRO A 118 -3.15 5.06 -19.83
N GLY A 119 -1.89 5.51 -19.90
CA GLY A 119 -0.73 4.68 -19.57
C GLY A 119 -0.68 4.22 -18.11
N LEU A 120 -1.10 5.06 -17.17
CA LEU A 120 -1.08 4.75 -15.74
C LEU A 120 -2.39 4.11 -15.26
N ASP A 121 -3.51 4.42 -15.91
CA ASP A 121 -4.81 3.84 -15.62
C ASP A 121 -4.99 2.43 -16.19
N THR A 122 -4.12 1.98 -17.10
CA THR A 122 -4.23 0.63 -17.67
C THR A 122 -4.12 -0.47 -16.63
N LEU A 123 -4.99 -1.48 -16.75
CA LEU A 123 -4.92 -2.70 -15.95
C LEU A 123 -3.55 -3.42 -16.08
N TRP A 124 -2.92 -3.31 -17.25
CA TRP A 124 -1.60 -3.91 -17.51
C TRP A 124 -0.53 -3.42 -16.54
N LEU A 125 -0.59 -2.15 -16.12
CA LEU A 125 0.38 -1.62 -15.16
C LEU A 125 0.32 -2.36 -13.82
N ALA A 126 -0.90 -2.66 -13.33
CA ALA A 126 -1.09 -3.44 -12.11
C ALA A 126 -0.58 -4.87 -12.24
N TRP A 127 -0.61 -5.48 -13.44
CA TRP A 127 -0.09 -6.83 -13.65
C TRP A 127 1.42 -6.94 -13.53
N LEU A 128 2.16 -5.90 -13.90
CA LEU A 128 3.63 -5.94 -13.99
C LEU A 128 4.32 -6.46 -12.71
N PRO A 129 4.08 -5.91 -11.51
CA PRO A 129 4.71 -6.43 -10.29
C PRO A 129 4.25 -7.85 -9.91
N PHE A 130 3.02 -8.25 -10.28
CA PHE A 130 2.47 -9.58 -10.00
C PHE A 130 3.03 -10.66 -10.92
N VAL A 131 3.14 -10.38 -12.22
CA VAL A 131 3.80 -11.26 -13.18
C VAL A 131 5.25 -11.46 -12.76
N TRP A 132 5.95 -10.37 -12.42
CA TRP A 132 7.31 -10.45 -11.92
C TRP A 132 7.39 -11.30 -10.65
N GLN A 133 6.57 -11.04 -9.62
CA GLN A 133 6.55 -11.84 -8.40
C GLN A 133 6.25 -13.32 -8.67
N THR A 134 5.32 -13.61 -9.57
CA THR A 134 4.95 -14.98 -9.94
C THR A 134 6.12 -15.70 -10.62
N MET A 135 6.79 -15.04 -11.57
CA MET A 135 7.99 -15.58 -12.22
C MET A 135 9.11 -15.84 -11.19
N THR A 136 9.33 -14.92 -10.26
CA THR A 136 10.35 -15.09 -9.22
C THR A 136 10.01 -16.22 -8.26
N SER A 137 8.75 -16.32 -7.82
CA SER A 137 8.30 -17.43 -6.96
C SER A 137 8.41 -18.78 -7.68
N ALA A 138 8.02 -18.86 -8.96
CA ALA A 138 8.21 -20.06 -9.77
C ALA A 138 9.69 -20.42 -9.90
N TYR A 139 10.56 -19.43 -10.15
CA TYR A 139 12.00 -19.65 -10.24
C TYR A 139 12.57 -20.23 -8.94
N ILE A 140 12.19 -19.67 -7.79
CA ILE A 140 12.63 -20.15 -6.48
C ILE A 140 12.18 -21.60 -6.24
N VAL A 141 10.90 -21.89 -6.51
CA VAL A 141 10.32 -23.22 -6.27
C VAL A 141 10.97 -24.30 -7.16
N LEU A 142 11.24 -23.96 -8.43
CA LEU A 142 11.71 -24.92 -9.44
C LEU A 142 13.22 -25.06 -9.50
N PHE A 143 13.98 -23.98 -9.26
CA PHE A 143 15.41 -23.92 -9.62
C PHE A 143 16.34 -23.57 -8.45
N THR A 144 15.83 -23.31 -7.24
CA THR A 144 16.69 -23.02 -6.09
C THR A 144 16.49 -24.02 -4.94
N LYS A 145 17.43 -23.99 -4.00
CA LYS A 145 17.37 -24.75 -2.73
C LYS A 145 16.75 -23.91 -1.60
N ASP A 146 16.19 -22.74 -1.90
CA ASP A 146 15.60 -21.86 -0.91
C ASP A 146 14.30 -22.49 -0.36
N ASP A 147 13.78 -21.95 0.74
CA ASP A 147 12.56 -22.46 1.36
C ASP A 147 11.34 -22.23 0.45
N LYS A 148 10.86 -23.34 -0.12
CA LYS A 148 9.69 -23.40 -1.01
C LYS A 148 8.41 -22.93 -0.31
N ARG A 149 8.28 -23.21 0.99
CA ARG A 149 7.10 -22.82 1.78
C ARG A 149 7.06 -21.30 1.95
N ALA A 150 8.20 -20.69 2.24
CA ALA A 150 8.33 -19.24 2.30
C ALA A 150 8.04 -18.59 0.94
N ALA A 151 8.55 -19.15 -0.16
CA ALA A 151 8.29 -18.63 -1.51
C ALA A 151 6.79 -18.69 -1.90
N LEU A 152 6.11 -19.78 -1.54
CA LEU A 152 4.67 -19.95 -1.75
C LEU A 152 3.86 -19.02 -0.84
N ALA A 153 4.24 -18.86 0.43
CA ALA A 153 3.58 -17.95 1.36
C ALA A 153 3.67 -16.49 0.89
N VAL A 154 4.85 -16.07 0.39
CA VAL A 154 5.02 -14.74 -0.21
C VAL A 154 4.15 -14.58 -1.45
N TRP A 155 4.11 -15.59 -2.32
CA TRP A 155 3.28 -15.56 -3.52
C TRP A 155 1.78 -15.45 -3.18
N LEU A 156 1.28 -16.27 -2.25
CA LEU A 156 -0.10 -16.20 -1.77
C LEU A 156 -0.41 -14.86 -1.12
N GLY A 157 0.52 -14.33 -0.32
CA GLY A 157 0.43 -12.98 0.24
C GLY A 157 0.27 -11.93 -0.85
N THR A 158 1.10 -11.99 -1.89
CA THR A 158 1.00 -11.11 -3.07
C THR A 158 -0.36 -11.23 -3.76
N LEU A 159 -0.88 -12.45 -3.97
CA LEU A 159 -2.23 -12.61 -4.52
C LEU A 159 -3.30 -11.93 -3.64
N GLY A 160 -3.11 -11.96 -2.32
CA GLY A 160 -3.93 -11.20 -1.37
C GLY A 160 -3.91 -9.68 -1.62
N PHE A 161 -2.75 -9.08 -1.94
CA PHE A 161 -2.68 -7.67 -2.37
C PHE A 161 -3.46 -7.43 -3.66
N GLY A 162 -3.49 -8.42 -4.56
CA GLY A 162 -4.23 -8.36 -5.83
C GLY A 162 -5.73 -8.18 -5.64
N ALA A 163 -6.29 -8.67 -4.52
CA ALA A 163 -7.70 -8.50 -4.22
C ALA A 163 -8.09 -7.02 -4.06
N GLN A 164 -7.16 -6.15 -3.64
CA GLN A 164 -7.39 -4.70 -3.53
C GLN A 164 -6.99 -3.94 -4.82
N ILE A 165 -5.84 -4.28 -5.40
CA ILE A 165 -5.25 -3.58 -6.55
C ILE A 165 -6.06 -3.82 -7.84
N PHE A 166 -6.40 -5.07 -8.17
CA PHE A 166 -7.04 -5.35 -9.45
C PHE A 166 -8.43 -4.71 -9.63
N PRO A 167 -9.34 -4.70 -8.62
CA PRO A 167 -10.58 -3.94 -8.71
C PRO A 167 -10.35 -2.45 -8.93
N ALA A 168 -9.46 -1.87 -8.13
CA ALA A 168 -9.12 -0.45 -8.17
C ALA A 168 -8.61 -0.05 -9.56
N GLN A 169 -7.58 -0.74 -10.05
CA GLN A 169 -7.02 -0.49 -11.38
C GLN A 169 -8.04 -0.77 -12.50
N ARG A 170 -8.88 -1.81 -12.38
CA ARG A 170 -9.89 -2.11 -13.40
C ARG A 170 -10.90 -0.99 -13.56
N VAL A 171 -11.30 -0.35 -12.46
CA VAL A 171 -12.20 0.81 -12.52
C VAL A 171 -11.50 2.00 -13.18
N LEU A 172 -10.24 2.29 -12.85
CA LEU A 172 -9.48 3.36 -13.53
C LEU A 172 -9.35 3.12 -15.06
N ASP A 173 -9.24 1.86 -15.47
CA ASP A 173 -9.13 1.45 -16.87
C ASP A 173 -10.42 1.68 -17.68
N VAL A 174 -11.60 1.67 -17.05
CA VAL A 174 -12.90 1.77 -17.74
C VAL A 174 -13.72 3.02 -17.38
N ALA A 175 -13.41 3.68 -16.28
CA ALA A 175 -14.20 4.77 -15.70
C ALA A 175 -13.33 5.84 -15.03
N SER A 176 -13.90 7.03 -14.78
CA SER A 176 -13.27 8.05 -13.94
C SER A 176 -13.61 7.84 -12.46
N VAL A 177 -12.79 8.38 -11.56
CA VAL A 177 -13.03 8.32 -10.11
C VAL A 177 -14.31 9.09 -9.75
N ALA A 178 -14.58 10.20 -10.45
CA ALA A 178 -15.83 10.96 -10.26
C ALA A 178 -17.08 10.13 -10.59
N ALA A 179 -17.02 9.33 -11.65
CA ALA A 179 -18.14 8.47 -12.03
C ALA A 179 -18.30 7.28 -11.06
N LEU A 180 -17.19 6.77 -10.51
CA LEU A 180 -17.22 5.77 -9.43
C LEU A 180 -17.88 6.32 -8.17
N GLU A 181 -17.51 7.52 -7.72
CA GLU A 181 -18.11 8.16 -6.54
C GLU A 181 -19.62 8.37 -6.73
N ALA A 182 -20.05 8.78 -7.91
CA ALA A 182 -21.47 8.94 -8.22
C ALA A 182 -22.25 7.61 -8.17
N ALA A 183 -21.64 6.52 -8.65
CA ALA A 183 -22.29 5.20 -8.69
C ALA A 183 -22.22 4.43 -7.35
N ARG A 184 -21.13 4.61 -6.59
CA ARG A 184 -20.85 3.93 -5.32
C ARG A 184 -20.18 4.93 -4.36
N PRO A 185 -20.95 5.80 -3.68
CA PRO A 185 -20.40 6.81 -2.79
C PRO A 185 -19.50 6.22 -1.70
N GLY A 186 -18.35 6.87 -1.44
CA GLY A 186 -17.37 6.45 -0.43
C GLY A 186 -16.45 5.30 -0.83
N LEU A 187 -16.71 4.59 -1.93
CA LEU A 187 -15.84 3.52 -2.41
C LEU A 187 -14.43 4.02 -2.80
N PRO A 188 -14.27 5.14 -3.54
CA PRO A 188 -12.97 5.78 -3.74
C PRO A 188 -12.21 6.01 -2.43
N THR A 189 -12.85 6.54 -1.40
CA THR A 189 -12.22 6.82 -0.11
C THR A 189 -11.68 5.54 0.54
N ILE A 190 -12.49 4.47 0.58
CA ILE A 190 -12.08 3.17 1.13
C ILE A 190 -10.88 2.59 0.37
N TRP A 191 -10.90 2.70 -0.96
CA TRP A 191 -9.79 2.23 -1.78
C TRP A 191 -8.53 3.07 -1.57
N ALA A 192 -8.68 4.38 -1.41
CA ALA A 192 -7.57 5.27 -1.08
C ALA A 192 -6.99 4.93 0.31
N HIS A 193 -7.81 4.73 1.34
CA HIS A 193 -7.37 4.33 2.69
C HIS A 193 -6.69 2.95 2.67
N GLY A 194 -7.31 1.97 2.02
CA GLY A 194 -6.76 0.62 1.86
C GLY A 194 -5.39 0.65 1.20
N THR A 195 -5.28 1.31 0.05
CA THR A 195 -4.03 1.42 -0.71
C THR A 195 -2.97 2.23 0.04
N PHE A 196 -3.34 3.34 0.68
CA PHE A 196 -2.43 4.11 1.54
C PHE A 196 -1.85 3.25 2.66
N GLY A 197 -2.71 2.47 3.32
CA GLY A 197 -2.31 1.56 4.38
C GLY A 197 -1.37 0.44 3.90
N LEU A 198 -1.58 -0.10 2.70
CA LEU A 198 -0.65 -1.07 2.10
C LEU A 198 0.72 -0.45 1.80
N ILE A 199 0.77 0.79 1.28
CA ILE A 199 2.03 1.53 1.11
C ILE A 199 2.70 1.72 2.48
N TRP A 200 1.91 2.05 3.51
CA TRP A 200 2.44 2.22 4.86
C TRP A 200 3.04 0.93 5.41
N LEU A 201 2.37 -0.22 5.25
CA LEU A 201 2.90 -1.52 5.66
C LEU A 201 4.22 -1.89 4.95
N LEU A 202 4.30 -1.62 3.64
CA LEU A 202 5.53 -1.87 2.86
C LEU A 202 6.69 -1.02 3.38
N ASN A 203 6.46 0.25 3.66
CA ASN A 203 7.50 1.13 4.18
C ASN A 203 7.82 0.84 5.66
N TRP A 204 6.83 0.49 6.48
CA TRP A 204 7.02 0.13 7.88
C TRP A 204 7.88 -1.12 8.03
N SER A 205 7.61 -2.15 7.22
CA SER A 205 8.40 -3.38 7.20
C SER A 205 9.82 -3.11 6.69
N THR A 206 10.00 -2.26 5.69
CA THR A 206 11.31 -1.84 5.17
C THR A 206 12.10 -1.02 6.20
N PHE A 207 11.42 -0.15 6.95
CA PHE A 207 12.00 0.59 8.06
C PHE A 207 12.47 -0.36 9.16
N GLY A 208 11.64 -1.32 9.57
CA GLY A 208 12.02 -2.38 10.51
C GLY A 208 13.23 -3.19 10.04
N ALA A 209 13.28 -3.55 8.76
CA ALA A 209 14.42 -4.26 8.18
C ALA A 209 15.70 -3.42 8.24
N SER A 210 15.59 -2.10 8.07
CA SER A 210 16.69 -1.15 8.21
C SER A 210 17.17 -1.01 9.65
N LEU A 211 16.26 -1.06 10.63
CA LEU A 211 16.61 -1.09 12.05
C LEU A 211 17.31 -2.40 12.44
N ARG A 212 16.82 -3.53 11.93
CA ARG A 212 17.45 -4.85 12.11
C ARG A 212 18.85 -4.90 11.51
N ALA A 213 19.04 -4.34 10.31
CA ALA A 213 20.35 -4.26 9.65
C ALA A 213 21.37 -3.39 10.38
N ARG A 214 20.94 -2.58 11.35
CA ARG A 214 21.77 -1.70 12.19
C ARG A 214 21.86 -2.20 13.65
N ASP A 215 21.46 -3.44 13.90
CA ASP A 215 21.43 -4.10 15.22
C ASP A 215 20.63 -3.31 16.28
N VAL A 216 19.59 -2.58 15.84
CA VAL A 216 18.65 -1.87 16.73
C VAL A 216 17.55 -2.81 17.22
N VAL A 217 17.08 -3.67 16.32
CA VAL A 217 16.12 -4.74 16.59
C VAL A 217 16.85 -6.05 16.31
N SER A 218 17.30 -6.73 17.35
CA SER A 218 18.14 -7.93 17.24
C SER A 218 17.34 -9.23 17.28
N SER A 219 16.12 -9.20 17.80
CA SER A 219 15.25 -10.36 17.95
C SER A 219 14.31 -10.50 16.75
N ASP A 220 14.36 -11.66 16.09
CA ASP A 220 13.45 -12.01 14.99
C ASP A 220 12.00 -12.02 15.45
N ALA A 221 11.74 -12.48 16.69
CA ALA A 221 10.42 -12.48 17.28
C ALA A 221 9.87 -11.06 17.47
N ASP A 222 10.72 -10.13 17.93
CA ASP A 222 10.30 -8.73 18.13
C ASP A 222 10.14 -8.00 16.79
N TYR A 223 11.00 -8.30 15.81
CA TYR A 223 10.84 -7.80 14.44
C TYR A 223 9.51 -8.23 13.85
N VAL A 224 9.19 -9.53 13.86
CA VAL A 224 7.93 -10.04 13.33
C VAL A 224 6.75 -9.41 14.05
N ARG A 225 6.78 -9.37 15.39
CA ARG A 225 5.68 -8.83 16.18
C ARG A 225 5.44 -7.33 15.95
N ALA A 226 6.50 -6.52 16.00
CA ALA A 226 6.39 -5.06 15.98
C ALA A 226 6.37 -4.46 14.57
N PHE A 227 6.92 -5.14 13.57
CA PHE A 227 7.07 -4.62 12.21
C PHE A 227 6.26 -5.34 11.14
N LEU A 228 5.71 -6.52 11.46
CA LEU A 228 4.84 -7.24 10.53
C LEU A 228 3.45 -7.42 11.13
N THR A 229 3.33 -8.12 12.27
CA THR A 229 2.03 -8.54 12.80
C THR A 229 1.18 -7.38 13.33
N ARG A 230 1.69 -6.58 14.27
CA ARG A 230 0.92 -5.47 14.85
C ARG A 230 0.51 -4.42 13.82
N PRO A 231 1.42 -3.93 12.93
CA PRO A 231 1.05 -3.01 11.87
C PRO A 231 -0.03 -3.59 10.94
N SER A 232 0.11 -4.87 10.54
CA SER A 232 -0.88 -5.52 9.66
C SER A 232 -2.24 -5.68 10.34
N ALA A 233 -2.26 -6.04 11.63
CA ALA A 233 -3.50 -6.13 12.40
C ALA A 233 -4.16 -4.77 12.59
N PHE A 234 -3.35 -3.73 12.84
CA PHE A 234 -3.83 -2.35 12.90
C PHE A 234 -4.46 -1.92 11.57
N TRP A 235 -3.74 -2.08 10.46
CA TRP A 235 -4.26 -1.79 9.12
C TRP A 235 -5.56 -2.55 8.81
N PHE A 236 -5.62 -3.85 9.13
CA PHE A 236 -6.81 -4.65 8.89
C PHE A 236 -8.01 -4.15 9.71
N ALA A 237 -7.79 -3.75 10.96
CA ALA A 237 -8.83 -3.17 11.80
C ALA A 237 -9.36 -1.84 11.22
N LEU A 238 -8.47 -0.99 10.71
CA LEU A 238 -8.86 0.26 10.05
C LEU A 238 -9.69 0.00 8.79
N PHE A 239 -9.21 -0.88 7.92
CA PHE A 239 -9.92 -1.23 6.71
C PHE A 239 -11.31 -1.83 7.01
N ALA A 240 -11.44 -2.60 8.09
CA ALA A 240 -12.73 -3.11 8.53
C ALA A 240 -13.66 -2.01 9.07
N LEU A 241 -13.13 -0.97 9.73
CA LEU A 241 -13.90 0.19 10.18
C LEU A 241 -14.42 1.00 8.99
N ASP A 242 -13.55 1.32 8.04
CA ASP A 242 -13.91 2.00 6.77
C ASP A 242 -15.07 1.29 6.06
N LEU A 243 -14.95 -0.04 5.89
CA LEU A 243 -15.98 -0.85 5.27
C LEU A 243 -17.29 -0.86 6.07
N ALA A 244 -17.22 -0.86 7.40
CA ALA A 244 -18.39 -0.88 8.27
C ALA A 244 -19.18 0.45 8.23
N VAL A 245 -18.46 1.58 8.08
CA VAL A 245 -19.03 2.92 7.95
C VAL A 245 -19.67 3.08 6.57
N ALA A 246 -18.89 2.88 5.51
CA ALA A 246 -19.33 3.23 4.16
C ALA A 246 -20.25 2.18 3.52
N ARG A 247 -20.15 0.90 3.95
CA ARG A 247 -20.94 -0.24 3.45
C ARG A 247 -21.11 -0.25 1.92
N PRO A 248 -20.00 -0.13 1.16
CA PRO A 248 -20.07 0.04 -0.30
C PRO A 248 -20.59 -1.21 -1.03
N PHE A 249 -20.56 -2.38 -0.36
CA PHE A 249 -20.91 -3.67 -0.93
C PHE A 249 -22.04 -4.35 -0.15
N ALA A 250 -22.98 -4.94 -0.89
CA ALA A 250 -24.04 -5.76 -0.31
C ALA A 250 -23.54 -7.16 0.11
N SER A 251 -22.44 -7.64 -0.46
CA SER A 251 -21.84 -8.94 -0.16
C SER A 251 -20.38 -9.04 -0.63
N ILE A 252 -19.68 -10.11 -0.25
CA ILE A 252 -18.36 -10.45 -0.82
C ILE A 252 -18.47 -10.68 -2.35
N GLY A 253 -19.58 -11.24 -2.83
CA GLY A 253 -19.82 -11.43 -4.27
C GLY A 253 -19.91 -10.11 -5.03
N ASP A 254 -20.55 -9.09 -4.45
CA ASP A 254 -20.64 -7.73 -4.99
C ASP A 254 -19.25 -7.07 -5.07
N TYR A 255 -18.41 -7.25 -4.04
CA TYR A 255 -17.00 -6.82 -4.09
C TYR A 255 -16.23 -7.47 -5.25
N LEU A 256 -16.35 -8.80 -5.42
CA LEU A 256 -15.67 -9.51 -6.50
C LEU A 256 -16.24 -9.15 -7.89
N ALA A 257 -17.52 -8.85 -8.01
CA ALA A 257 -18.15 -8.39 -9.25
C ALA A 257 -17.66 -6.98 -9.65
N SER A 258 -17.45 -6.11 -8.67
CA SER A 258 -16.77 -4.82 -8.86
C SER A 258 -15.33 -5.00 -9.34
N ALA A 259 -14.63 -6.03 -8.86
CA ALA A 259 -13.28 -6.40 -9.31
C ALA A 259 -13.21 -6.81 -10.79
N LEU A 260 -14.29 -7.37 -11.30
CA LEU A 260 -14.43 -7.75 -12.71
C LEU A 260 -14.87 -6.56 -13.58
N GLY A 261 -15.13 -5.39 -12.99
CA GLY A 261 -15.60 -4.18 -13.68
C GLY A 261 -17.05 -4.27 -14.15
N SER A 262 -17.79 -5.29 -13.72
CA SER A 262 -19.13 -5.59 -14.23
C SER A 262 -20.19 -4.60 -13.74
N ASP A 263 -20.16 -4.22 -12.47
CA ASP A 263 -21.16 -3.31 -11.88
C ASP A 263 -20.92 -1.84 -12.26
N VAL A 264 -19.66 -1.44 -12.44
CA VAL A 264 -19.31 -0.07 -12.86
C VAL A 264 -19.61 0.12 -14.34
N ALA A 265 -19.32 -0.86 -15.21
CA ALA A 265 -19.70 -0.81 -16.62
C ALA A 265 -21.23 -0.80 -16.81
N ALA A 266 -21.97 -1.57 -16.01
CA ALA A 266 -23.44 -1.60 -16.05
C ALA A 266 -24.06 -0.29 -15.52
N ALA A 267 -23.54 0.27 -14.42
CA ALA A 267 -24.00 1.55 -13.89
C ALA A 267 -23.74 2.70 -14.89
N LEU A 268 -22.56 2.73 -15.52
CA LEU A 268 -22.21 3.73 -16.54
C LEU A 268 -23.03 3.59 -17.83
N ALA A 269 -23.39 2.36 -18.22
CA ALA A 269 -24.27 2.11 -19.36
C ALA A 269 -25.73 2.51 -19.11
N SER A 270 -26.16 2.56 -17.84
CA SER A 270 -27.51 3.00 -17.46
C SER A 270 -27.66 4.52 -17.26
N SER A 271 -26.53 5.24 -17.19
CA SER A 271 -26.46 6.70 -17.06
C SER A 271 -26.12 7.44 -18.35
N ALA A 272 -25.94 6.71 -19.45
CA ALA A 272 -25.69 7.21 -20.81
C ALA A 272 -26.97 7.14 -21.66
#